data_AF-A0A120JVW4-F1
#
_entry.id   AF-A0A120JVW4-F1
#
_cell.length_a   1.000
_cell.length_b   1.000
_cell.length_c   1.000
_cell.angle_alpha   90.00
_cell.angle_beta   90.00
_cell.angle_gamma   90.00
#
_symmetry.space_group_name_H-M   'P 1'
#
loop_
_entity.id
_entity.type
_entity.pdbx_description
1 polymer ?
#
loop_
_entity_poly.entity_id
_entity_poly.type
_entity_poly.pdbx_seq_one_letter_code
_entity_poly.pdbx_strand_id
1 'polypeptide(L)'
;MSPAIKPRLRRTLNGLVVGITITALSGCGTLFHPERKGQLDGRIDPVVAIANGVGLLFFILPGVIAYAVDFSNGTIYLPGTQTAGVDAMPLDENMDVAALEQLLSEKTGKRVSLDSELLLVEEVDSLDEALALVRMSGINDSERLATM
;
A
#
# COMPACT_ATOMS: atom_id res chain seq x y z
N MET A 1 -33.28 -14.78 38.19
CA MET A 1 -34.36 -14.06 37.48
C MET A 1 -33.81 -13.66 36.12
N SER A 2 -33.92 -14.53 35.12
CA SER A 2 -33.33 -14.29 33.79
C SER A 2 -34.20 -13.33 32.98
N PRO A 3 -33.64 -12.26 32.39
CA PRO A 3 -34.43 -11.38 31.55
C PRO A 3 -34.84 -12.13 30.28
N ALA A 4 -36.15 -12.31 30.09
CA ALA A 4 -36.71 -12.85 28.86
C ALA A 4 -36.55 -11.81 27.74
N ILE A 5 -35.47 -11.92 26.96
CA ILE A 5 -35.22 -11.05 25.82
C ILE A 5 -36.28 -11.35 24.75
N LYS A 6 -37.11 -10.35 24.40
CA LYS A 6 -38.18 -10.49 23.40
C LYS A 6 -37.64 -11.07 22.08
N PRO A 7 -38.35 -12.00 21.41
CA PRO A 7 -37.85 -12.70 20.22
C PRO A 7 -37.54 -11.77 19.04
N ARG A 8 -38.23 -10.62 18.93
CA ARG A 8 -37.90 -9.57 17.95
C ARG A 8 -36.54 -8.90 18.25
N LEU A 9 -36.25 -8.63 19.52
CA LEU A 9 -34.99 -8.02 19.95
C LEU A 9 -33.79 -8.97 19.74
N ARG A 10 -33.99 -10.28 19.93
CA ARG A 10 -32.96 -11.29 19.63
C ARG A 10 -32.63 -11.35 18.13
N ARG A 11 -33.64 -11.29 17.27
CA ARG A 11 -33.45 -11.27 15.80
C ARG A 11 -32.71 -10.03 15.33
N THR A 12 -33.05 -8.85 15.86
CA THR A 12 -32.34 -7.60 15.50
C THR A 12 -30.89 -7.62 15.99
N LEU A 13 -30.63 -8.14 17.19
CA LEU A 13 -29.28 -8.25 17.73
C LEU A 13 -28.42 -9.20 16.87
N ASN A 14 -28.97 -10.36 16.51
CA ASN A 14 -28.27 -11.32 15.67
C ASN A 14 -27.97 -10.75 14.28
N GLY A 15 -28.94 -10.05 13.67
CA GLY A 15 -28.72 -9.39 12.38
C GLY A 15 -27.61 -8.32 12.45
N LEU A 16 -27.60 -7.53 13.52
CA LEU A 16 -26.55 -6.53 13.76
C LEU A 16 -25.16 -7.16 13.90
N VAL A 17 -25.04 -8.24 14.69
CA VAL A 17 -23.75 -8.94 14.89
C VAL A 17 -23.24 -9.54 13.58
N VAL A 18 -24.12 -10.17 12.80
CA VAL A 18 -23.76 -10.72 11.49
C VAL A 18 -23.31 -9.62 10.54
N GLY A 19 -24.06 -8.51 10.48
CA GLY A 19 -23.70 -7.36 9.65
C GLY A 19 -22.32 -6.78 10.01
N ILE A 20 -22.06 -6.56 11.31
CA ILE A 20 -20.76 -6.08 11.80
C ILE A 20 -19.64 -7.05 11.42
N THR A 21 -19.88 -8.35 11.54
CA THR A 21 -18.86 -9.38 11.24
C THR A 21 -18.53 -9.44 9.75
N ILE A 22 -19.53 -9.33 8.87
CA ILE A 22 -19.33 -9.29 7.41
C ILE A 22 -18.53 -8.04 7.02
N THR A 23 -18.90 -6.87 7.56
CA THR A 23 -18.17 -5.63 7.29
C THR A 23 -16.73 -5.71 7.81
N ALA A 24 -16.51 -6.28 9.00
CA ALA A 24 -15.17 -6.47 9.56
C ALA A 24 -14.29 -7.40 8.71
N LEU A 25 -14.83 -8.53 8.25
CA LEU A 25 -14.12 -9.45 7.34
C LEU A 25 -13.77 -8.80 5.99
N SER A 26 -14.54 -7.79 5.59
CA SER A 26 -14.30 -7.05 4.36
C SER A 26 -13.39 -5.83 4.56
N GLY A 27 -13.27 -5.30 5.78
CA GLY A 27 -12.59 -4.03 6.08
C GLY A 27 -13.48 -2.80 5.81
N CYS A 28 -13.33 -1.72 6.60
CA CYS A 28 -14.11 -0.50 6.39
C CYS A 28 -13.56 0.32 5.21
N GLY A 29 -12.24 0.45 5.12
CA GLY A 29 -11.56 1.13 4.02
C GLY A 29 -11.80 0.42 2.69
N THR A 30 -11.81 -0.91 2.67
CA THR A 30 -12.11 -1.71 1.48
C THR A 30 -13.57 -1.56 1.01
N LEU A 31 -14.51 -1.34 1.92
CA LEU A 31 -15.90 -1.08 1.58
C LEU A 31 -16.11 0.35 1.05
N PHE A 32 -15.49 1.34 1.70
CA PHE A 32 -15.71 2.76 1.38
C PHE A 32 -14.82 3.30 0.26
N HIS A 33 -13.61 2.76 0.13
CA HIS A 33 -12.59 3.23 -0.82
C HIS A 33 -11.92 2.04 -1.53
N PRO A 34 -12.68 1.24 -2.30
CA PRO A 34 -12.16 0.07 -3.00
C PRO A 34 -11.09 0.41 -4.04
N GLU A 35 -11.06 1.66 -4.52
CA GLU A 35 -10.05 2.18 -5.45
C GLU A 35 -8.64 2.26 -4.85
N ARG A 36 -8.52 2.24 -3.52
CA ARG A 36 -7.24 2.30 -2.78
C ARG A 36 -6.60 0.93 -2.58
N LYS A 37 -7.18 -0.14 -3.15
CA LYS A 37 -6.64 -1.49 -3.01
C LYS A 37 -5.28 -1.63 -3.69
N GLY A 38 -4.36 -2.30 -3.00
CA GLY A 38 -2.99 -2.54 -3.48
C GLY A 38 -1.99 -1.42 -3.14
N GLN A 39 -2.39 -0.43 -2.34
CA GLN A 39 -1.42 0.47 -1.72
C GLN A 39 -0.56 -0.31 -0.71
N LEU A 40 0.76 -0.16 -0.81
CA LEU A 40 1.71 -0.93 0.00
C LEU A 40 2.10 -0.16 1.27
N ASP A 41 2.13 1.16 1.19
CA ASP A 41 2.45 2.02 2.32
C ASP A 41 1.95 3.46 2.08
N GLY A 42 1.96 4.28 3.13
CA GLY A 42 1.64 5.70 3.04
C GLY A 42 1.16 6.28 4.37
N ARG A 43 0.67 7.52 4.31
CA ARG A 43 0.00 8.12 5.47
C ARG A 43 -1.31 7.39 5.72
N ILE A 44 -1.58 7.06 6.97
CA ILE A 44 -2.83 6.45 7.39
C ILE A 44 -3.99 7.45 7.21
N ASP A 45 -5.07 6.99 6.59
CA ASP A 45 -6.35 7.69 6.54
C ASP A 45 -7.00 7.69 7.94
N PRO A 46 -7.09 8.86 8.60
CA PRO A 46 -7.62 8.94 9.96
C PRO A 46 -9.09 8.50 10.02
N VAL A 47 -9.87 8.66 8.94
CA VAL A 47 -11.29 8.27 8.92
C VAL A 47 -11.41 6.75 9.05
N VAL A 48 -10.66 6.00 8.25
CA VAL A 48 -10.65 4.53 8.28
C VAL A 48 -10.05 4.01 9.58
N ALA A 49 -8.95 4.60 10.04
CA ALA A 49 -8.31 4.22 11.30
C ALA A 49 -9.22 4.42 12.52
N ILE A 50 -9.96 5.53 12.57
CA ILE A 50 -10.94 5.80 13.62
C ILE A 50 -12.11 4.81 13.53
N ALA A 51 -12.64 4.54 12.32
CA ALA A 51 -13.73 3.59 12.15
C ALA A 51 -13.36 2.17 12.63
N ASN A 52 -12.18 1.69 12.24
CA ASN A 52 -11.65 0.41 12.72
C ASN A 52 -11.34 0.45 14.23
N GLY A 53 -10.85 1.58 14.75
CA GLY A 53 -10.60 1.81 16.17
C GLY A 53 -11.88 1.78 17.02
N VAL A 54 -13.00 2.31 16.52
CA VAL A 54 -14.31 2.18 17.15
C VAL A 54 -14.74 0.71 17.17
N GLY A 55 -14.54 -0.01 16.06
CA GLY A 55 -14.75 -1.46 16.00
C GLY A 55 -13.94 -2.20 17.07
N LEU A 56 -12.66 -1.86 17.21
CA LEU A 56 -11.74 -2.45 18.19
C LEU A 56 -12.15 -2.17 19.64
N LEU A 57 -12.64 -0.96 19.93
CA LEU A 57 -13.04 -0.54 21.26
C LEU A 57 -14.27 -1.32 21.79
N PHE A 58 -15.29 -1.50 20.93
CA PHE A 58 -16.54 -2.16 21.34
C PHE A 58 -16.53 -3.67 21.08
N PHE A 59 -15.74 -4.14 20.11
CA PHE A 59 -15.68 -5.53 19.69
C PHE A 59 -14.27 -5.90 19.22
N ILE A 60 -13.44 -6.39 20.15
CA ILE A 60 -12.01 -6.64 19.89
C ILE A 60 -11.78 -7.48 18.63
N LEU A 61 -12.44 -8.64 18.51
CA LEU A 61 -12.21 -9.57 17.40
C LEU A 61 -12.52 -8.94 16.02
N PRO A 62 -13.73 -8.43 15.74
CA PRO A 62 -14.02 -7.79 14.45
C PRO A 62 -13.21 -6.51 14.24
N GLY A 63 -12.86 -5.75 15.28
CA GLY A 63 -12.00 -4.57 15.14
C GLY A 63 -10.58 -4.90 14.68
N VAL A 64 -9.96 -5.94 15.25
CA VAL A 64 -8.63 -6.41 14.81
C VAL A 64 -8.69 -6.92 13.37
N ILE A 65 -9.72 -7.69 13.02
CA ILE A 65 -9.89 -8.21 11.65
C ILE A 65 -10.05 -7.06 10.65
N ALA A 66 -10.88 -6.05 10.95
CA ALA A 66 -11.06 -4.90 10.06
C ALA A 66 -9.75 -4.15 9.82
N TYR A 67 -8.94 -3.97 10.87
CA TYR A 67 -7.60 -3.40 10.76
C TYR A 67 -6.69 -4.26 9.88
N ALA A 68 -6.63 -5.57 10.11
CA ALA A 68 -5.81 -6.49 9.32
C ALA A 68 -6.21 -6.48 7.85
N VAL A 69 -7.51 -6.45 7.54
CA VAL A 69 -8.01 -6.42 6.17
C VAL A 69 -7.71 -5.08 5.50
N ASP A 70 -7.91 -3.94 6.17
CA ASP A 70 -7.60 -2.64 5.58
C ASP A 70 -6.09 -2.37 5.44
N PHE A 71 -5.25 -2.94 6.31
CA PHE A 71 -3.78 -2.93 6.14
C PHE A 71 -3.34 -3.83 5.00
N SER A 72 -3.80 -5.09 4.95
CA SER A 72 -3.41 -6.05 3.91
C SER A 72 -3.88 -5.65 2.52
N ASN A 73 -5.08 -5.04 2.42
CA ASN A 73 -5.58 -4.51 1.17
C ASN A 73 -4.99 -3.13 0.82
N GLY A 74 -4.31 -2.46 1.76
CA GLY A 74 -3.79 -1.11 1.57
C GLY A 74 -4.82 0.02 1.70
N THR A 75 -6.07 -0.31 1.96
CA THR A 75 -7.19 0.66 1.97
C THR A 75 -7.25 1.54 3.21
N ILE A 76 -6.38 1.30 4.19
CA ILE A 76 -6.15 2.19 5.33
C ILE A 76 -5.25 3.38 4.99
N TYR A 77 -4.53 3.35 3.87
CA TYR A 77 -3.62 4.43 3.49
C TYR A 77 -4.32 5.49 2.62
N LEU A 78 -3.83 6.73 2.70
CA LEU A 78 -4.23 7.83 1.83
C LEU A 78 -3.64 7.64 0.42
N PRO A 79 -4.41 7.95 -0.64
CA PRO A 79 -3.90 7.86 -2.00
C PRO A 79 -2.75 8.85 -2.22
N GLY A 80 -1.78 8.47 -3.06
CA GLY A 80 -0.65 9.34 -3.44
C GLY A 80 0.40 9.58 -2.34
N THR A 81 0.29 8.92 -1.18
CA THR A 81 1.24 9.09 -0.07
C THR A 81 2.34 8.03 -0.03
N GLN A 82 2.46 7.24 -1.11
CA GLN A 82 3.47 6.19 -1.24
C GLN A 82 4.85 6.83 -1.40
N THR A 83 5.55 7.06 -0.30
CA THR A 83 6.95 7.46 -0.33
C THR A 83 7.82 6.23 -0.55
N ALA A 84 7.86 5.73 -1.79
CA ALA A 84 9.09 5.07 -2.23
C ALA A 84 10.16 6.17 -2.19
N GLY A 85 11.01 6.16 -1.16
CA GLY A 85 12.03 7.19 -0.99
C GLY A 85 12.94 7.19 -2.20
N VAL A 86 12.88 8.24 -3.00
CA VAL A 86 13.80 8.47 -4.12
C VAL A 86 14.98 9.25 -3.57
N ASP A 87 16.16 8.63 -3.55
CA ASP A 87 17.40 9.33 -3.23
C ASP A 87 17.84 10.11 -4.47
N ALA A 88 17.44 11.39 -4.53
CA ALA A 88 17.75 12.26 -5.66
C ALA A 88 19.19 12.77 -5.53
N MET A 89 20.06 12.36 -6.46
CA MET A 89 21.42 12.89 -6.55
C MET A 89 21.57 13.72 -7.82
N PRO A 90 21.96 15.00 -7.72
CA PRO A 90 22.22 15.82 -8.89
C PRO A 90 23.42 15.25 -9.66
N LEU A 91 23.25 15.08 -10.97
CA LEU A 91 24.33 14.75 -11.89
C LEU A 91 25.00 16.06 -12.33
N ASP A 92 26.33 16.08 -12.40
CA ASP A 92 27.06 17.22 -12.97
C ASP A 92 26.87 17.25 -14.49
N GLU A 93 26.53 18.41 -15.05
CA GLU A 93 26.32 18.63 -16.49
C GLU A 93 27.58 18.33 -17.32
N ASN A 94 28.77 18.38 -16.69
CA ASN A 94 30.05 18.12 -17.35
C ASN A 94 30.61 16.71 -17.11
N MET A 95 29.80 15.79 -16.56
CA MET A 95 30.24 14.45 -16.24
C MET A 95 30.43 13.59 -17.51
N ASP A 96 31.60 12.95 -17.62
CA ASP A 96 31.89 12.01 -18.68
C ASP A 96 31.09 10.71 -18.51
N VAL A 97 30.77 10.05 -19.63
CA VAL A 97 30.01 8.79 -19.71
C VAL A 97 30.66 7.71 -18.86
N ALA A 98 31.99 7.62 -18.86
CA ALA A 98 32.74 6.65 -18.05
C ALA A 98 32.57 6.90 -16.54
N ALA A 99 32.52 8.17 -16.12
CA ALA A 99 32.28 8.54 -14.72
C ALA A 99 30.84 8.24 -14.30
N LEU A 100 29.87 8.45 -15.20
CA LEU A 100 28.47 8.11 -14.98
C LEU A 100 28.27 6.59 -14.84
N GLU A 101 28.88 5.78 -15.70
CA GLU A 101 28.85 4.31 -15.61
C GLU A 101 29.43 3.80 -14.30
N GLN A 102 30.55 4.39 -13.86
CA GLN A 102 31.18 4.03 -12.60
C GLN A 102 30.26 4.37 -11.41
N LEU A 103 29.67 5.56 -11.41
CA LEU A 103 28.74 6.01 -10.38
C LEU A 103 27.48 5.14 -10.30
N LEU A 104 26.87 4.84 -11.46
CA LEU A 104 25.71 3.95 -11.53
C LEU A 104 26.07 2.54 -11.08
N SER A 105 27.25 2.03 -11.45
CA SER A 105 27.68 0.70 -11.06
C SER A 105 27.93 0.58 -9.55
N GLU A 106 28.53 1.60 -8.96
CA GLU A 106 28.76 1.68 -7.51
C GLU A 106 27.44 1.73 -6.74
N LYS A 107 26.48 2.54 -7.18
CA LYS A 107 25.19 2.72 -6.50
C LYS A 107 24.22 1.55 -6.68
N THR A 108 24.21 0.93 -7.85
CA THR A 108 23.32 -0.20 -8.14
C THR A 108 23.91 -1.54 -7.72
N GLY A 109 25.22 -1.61 -7.47
CA GLY A 109 25.94 -2.86 -7.21
C GLY A 109 26.00 -3.79 -8.44
N LYS A 110 25.60 -3.31 -9.62
CA LYS A 110 25.59 -4.04 -10.89
C LYS A 110 26.53 -3.36 -11.86
N ARG A 111 27.13 -4.10 -12.79
CA ARG A 111 27.92 -3.49 -13.86
C ARG A 111 26.95 -2.82 -14.84
N VAL A 112 26.98 -1.50 -14.93
CA VAL A 112 26.17 -0.71 -15.85
C VAL A 112 27.03 -0.28 -17.04
N SER A 113 26.53 -0.48 -18.26
CA SER A 113 27.16 0.00 -19.49
C SER A 113 26.09 0.71 -20.34
N LEU A 114 26.37 1.97 -20.67
CA LEU A 114 25.47 2.89 -21.36
C LEU A 114 25.41 2.64 -22.87
N ASP A 115 26.36 1.86 -23.39
CA ASP A 115 26.44 1.38 -24.77
C ASP A 115 25.68 0.06 -25.00
N SER A 116 25.05 -0.51 -23.96
CA SER A 116 24.33 -1.77 -24.09
C SER A 116 23.01 -1.62 -24.85
N GLU A 117 22.72 -2.60 -25.72
CA GLU A 117 21.47 -2.66 -26.50
C GLU A 117 20.22 -2.89 -25.62
N LEU A 118 20.44 -3.23 -24.34
CA LEU A 118 19.40 -3.43 -23.32
C LEU A 118 19.12 -2.16 -22.51
N LEU A 119 19.83 -1.06 -22.77
CA LEU A 119 19.63 0.20 -22.07
C LEU A 119 18.47 0.99 -22.71
N LEU A 120 17.48 1.33 -21.89
CA LEU A 120 16.39 2.22 -22.26
C LEU A 120 16.58 3.57 -21.54
N VAL A 121 16.64 4.65 -22.31
CA VAL A 121 16.65 6.03 -21.79
C VAL A 121 15.33 6.68 -22.16
N GLU A 122 14.59 7.11 -21.15
CA GLU A 122 13.31 7.81 -21.31
C GLU A 122 13.44 9.17 -20.61
N GLU A 123 13.03 10.24 -21.31
CA GLU A 123 12.82 11.55 -20.71
C GLU A 123 11.37 11.59 -20.22
N VAL A 124 11.15 12.05 -18.98
CA VAL A 124 9.81 12.11 -18.37
C VAL A 124 9.48 13.53 -17.97
N ASP A 125 8.19 13.88 -18.04
CA ASP A 125 7.71 15.22 -17.70
C ASP A 125 7.67 15.44 -16.18
N SER A 126 7.64 14.36 -15.38
CA SER A 126 7.54 14.43 -13.93
C SER A 126 8.16 13.23 -13.21
N LEU A 127 8.52 13.44 -11.94
CA LEU A 127 8.99 12.39 -11.05
C LEU A 127 7.94 11.26 -10.87
N ASP A 128 6.67 11.61 -10.83
CA ASP A 128 5.56 10.65 -10.69
C ASP A 128 5.50 9.68 -11.88
N GLU A 129 5.73 10.20 -13.08
CA GLU A 129 5.80 9.39 -14.31
C GLU A 129 7.01 8.46 -14.32
N ALA A 130 8.20 8.95 -13.96
CA ALA A 130 9.39 8.11 -13.79
C ALA A 130 9.14 6.96 -12.80
N LEU A 131 8.55 7.26 -11.65
CA LEU A 131 8.24 6.23 -10.65
C LEU A 131 7.19 5.23 -11.15
N ALA A 132 6.24 5.66 -11.97
CA ALA A 132 5.27 4.77 -12.59
C ALA A 132 5.95 3.79 -13.57
N LEU A 133 6.85 4.28 -14.44
CA LEU A 133 7.61 3.45 -15.37
C LEU A 133 8.48 2.41 -14.65
N VAL A 134 9.19 2.82 -13.59
CA VAL A 134 10.01 1.91 -12.77
C VAL A 134 9.17 0.83 -12.07
N ARG A 135 7.93 1.16 -11.67
CA ARG A 135 7.02 0.16 -11.08
C ARG A 135 6.49 -0.83 -12.11
N MET A 136 6.20 -0.36 -13.33
CA MET A 136 5.69 -1.22 -14.41
C MET A 136 6.77 -2.10 -15.03
N SER A 137 8.04 -1.73 -14.94
CA SER A 137 9.15 -2.51 -15.51
C SER A 137 9.46 -3.80 -14.75
N GLY A 138 8.89 -4.00 -13.55
CA GLY A 138 9.02 -5.26 -12.80
C GLY A 138 10.43 -5.55 -12.29
N ILE A 139 11.32 -4.55 -12.24
CA ILE A 139 12.77 -4.72 -11.96
C ILE A 139 13.06 -5.41 -10.61
N ASN A 140 12.12 -5.38 -9.66
CA ASN A 140 12.25 -6.02 -8.34
C ASN A 140 11.19 -7.12 -8.05
N ASP A 141 10.46 -7.61 -9.06
CA ASP A 141 9.41 -8.60 -8.83
C ASP A 141 9.97 -9.95 -8.34
N SER A 142 11.19 -10.33 -8.73
CA SER A 142 11.82 -11.56 -8.27
C SER A 142 12.17 -11.55 -6.77
N GLU A 143 12.66 -10.44 -6.22
CA GLU A 143 12.87 -10.28 -4.77
C GLU A 143 11.55 -10.21 -4.00
N ARG A 144 10.51 -9.59 -4.59
CA ARG A 144 9.15 -9.60 -4.02
C ARG A 144 8.55 -11.01 -3.95
N LEU A 145 8.73 -11.82 -5.00
CA LEU A 145 8.24 -13.20 -5.03
C LEU A 145 9.02 -14.12 -4.08
N ALA A 146 10.27 -13.79 -3.75
CA ALA A 146 11.08 -14.54 -2.80
C ALA A 146 10.75 -14.24 -1.32
N THR A 147 10.02 -13.14 -1.06
CA THR A 147 9.70 -12.66 0.30
C THR A 147 8.21 -12.78 0.67
N MET A 148 7.37 -13.27 -0.25
CA MET A 148 5.98 -13.69 -0.01
C MET A 148 5.90 -15.17 0.36
#